data_AF-S9TTJ3-F1
#
_entry.id   AF-S9TTJ3-F1
#
_cell.length_a   1.000
_cell.length_b   1.000
_cell.length_c   1.000
_cell.angle_alpha   90.00
_cell.angle_beta   90.00
_cell.angle_gamma   90.00
#
_symmetry.space_group_name_H-M   'P 1'
#
loop_
_entity.id
_entity.type
_entity.pdbx_description
1 polymer ?
#
loop_
_entity_poly.entity_id
_entity_poly.type
_entity_poly.pdbx_seq_one_letter_code
_entity_poly.pdbx_strand_id
1 'polypeptide(L)'
;MQYDPYKKKMTRESYATSEMRTLRKEAIEQARSAQSFALVMGTLGRQGNPRIVDRIIALAEKQNKRVTLFLMSEIFPSKMAQLQDVDAYIQVACPRLSIDWGYAFDKPLLSPYEAEVALGNVHWGEEYPMDHYSRTGGNWAVYTDKSL
;
A
#
# COMPACT_ATOMS: atom_id res chain seq x y z
N MET A 1 -16.84 8.41 -18.86
CA MET A 1 -18.03 9.23 -18.54
C MET A 1 -18.66 8.63 -17.31
N GLN A 2 -19.12 9.47 -16.39
CA GLN A 2 -19.76 9.07 -15.14
C GLN A 2 -21.15 9.69 -15.10
N TYR A 3 -22.14 8.95 -14.62
CA TYR A 3 -23.48 9.46 -14.38
C TYR A 3 -23.71 9.56 -12.87
N ASP A 4 -23.97 10.76 -12.36
CA ASP A 4 -24.40 10.98 -10.98
C ASP A 4 -25.93 10.81 -10.91
N PRO A 5 -26.43 9.75 -10.26
CA PRO A 5 -27.87 9.45 -10.21
C PRO A 5 -28.68 10.45 -9.36
N TYR A 6 -28.04 11.13 -8.41
CA TYR A 6 -28.70 12.12 -7.56
C TYR A 6 -28.85 13.46 -8.29
N LYS A 7 -27.78 13.88 -8.99
CA LYS A 7 -27.80 15.12 -9.77
C LYS A 7 -28.40 14.94 -11.16
N LYS A 8 -28.61 13.71 -11.60
CA LYS A 8 -29.05 13.33 -12.96
C LYS A 8 -28.18 13.96 -14.05
N LYS A 9 -26.89 14.09 -13.78
CA LYS A 9 -25.91 14.74 -14.67
C LYS A 9 -24.88 13.72 -15.13
N MET A 10 -24.60 13.76 -16.42
CA MET A 10 -23.49 13.03 -17.02
C MET A 10 -22.27 13.95 -17.08
N THR A 11 -21.16 13.52 -16.51
CA THR A 11 -19.90 14.26 -16.48
C THR A 11 -18.81 13.44 -17.18
N ARG A 12 -17.85 14.14 -17.77
CA ARG A 12 -16.63 13.52 -18.27
C ARG A 12 -15.58 13.60 -17.17
N GLU A 13 -15.46 12.54 -16.37
CA GLU A 13 -14.34 12.40 -15.44
C GLU A 13 -13.04 12.22 -16.22
N SER A 14 -12.05 13.04 -15.87
CA SER A 14 -10.65 12.81 -16.17
C SER A 14 -9.97 12.30 -14.90
N TYR A 15 -9.31 11.16 -14.98
CA TYR A 15 -8.54 10.63 -13.86
C TYR A 15 -7.18 11.33 -13.79
N ALA A 16 -6.82 11.87 -12.63
CA ALA A 16 -5.50 12.44 -12.37
C ALA A 16 -4.46 11.34 -12.13
N THR A 17 -4.38 10.36 -13.04
CA THR A 17 -3.52 9.18 -12.88
C THR A 17 -2.04 9.55 -12.86
N SER A 18 -1.64 10.59 -13.60
CA SER A 18 -0.27 11.12 -13.59
C SER A 18 0.11 11.69 -12.24
N GLU A 19 -0.75 12.51 -11.65
CA GLU A 19 -0.54 13.11 -10.33
C GLU A 19 -0.45 12.05 -9.23
N MET A 20 -1.39 11.10 -9.23
CA MET A 20 -1.36 9.95 -8.32
C MET A 20 -0.03 9.21 -8.43
N ARG A 21 0.44 8.89 -9.64
CA ARG A 21 1.71 8.19 -9.84
C ARG A 21 2.91 8.99 -9.34
N THR A 22 2.92 10.30 -9.52
CA THR A 22 3.98 11.17 -8.99
C THR A 22 4.02 11.09 -7.46
N LEU A 23 2.89 11.28 -6.79
CA LEU A 23 2.80 11.20 -5.33
C LEU A 23 3.22 9.83 -4.79
N ARG A 24 2.79 8.75 -5.47
CA ARG A 24 3.16 7.38 -5.09
C ARG A 24 4.65 7.11 -5.30
N LYS A 25 5.25 7.62 -6.37
CA LYS A 25 6.69 7.51 -6.62
C LYS A 25 7.49 8.27 -5.56
N GLU A 26 7.07 9.48 -5.19
CA GLU A 26 7.72 10.25 -4.11
C GLU A 26 7.68 9.50 -2.78
N ALA A 27 6.55 8.88 -2.42
CA ALA A 27 6.44 8.05 -1.22
C ALA A 27 7.41 6.85 -1.24
N ILE A 28 7.61 6.21 -2.41
CA ILE A 28 8.59 5.14 -2.59
C ILE A 28 10.01 5.66 -2.38
N GLU A 29 10.37 6.79 -3.01
CA GLU A 29 11.73 7.34 -2.90
C GLU A 29 12.05 7.73 -1.45
N GLN A 30 11.09 8.32 -0.73
CA GLN A 30 11.24 8.57 0.71
C GLN A 30 11.49 7.27 1.49
N ALA A 31 10.67 6.25 1.24
CA ALA A 31 10.77 4.95 1.91
C ALA A 31 12.02 4.13 1.53
N ARG A 32 12.70 4.42 0.41
CA ARG A 32 13.98 3.77 0.08
C ARG A 32 15.06 4.07 1.12
N SER A 33 15.07 5.30 1.64
CA SER A 33 16.02 5.74 2.67
C SER A 33 15.69 5.24 4.09
N ALA A 34 14.46 4.78 4.33
CA ALA A 34 14.00 4.29 5.62
C ALA A 34 14.80 3.07 6.11
N GLN A 35 15.14 3.03 7.40
CA GLN A 35 15.82 1.91 8.05
C GLN A 35 14.86 1.03 8.86
N SER A 36 13.70 1.58 9.21
CA SER A 36 12.68 0.94 10.03
C SER A 36 11.29 1.09 9.43
N PHE A 37 10.53 -0.01 9.38
CA PHE A 37 9.20 -0.07 8.81
C PHE A 37 8.18 -0.62 9.82
N ALA A 38 7.01 0.03 9.91
CA ALA A 38 5.84 -0.60 10.50
C ALA A 38 5.05 -1.30 9.40
N LEU A 39 5.01 -2.62 9.47
CA LEU A 39 4.21 -3.44 8.58
C LEU A 39 2.86 -3.72 9.25
N VAL A 40 1.78 -3.20 8.69
CA VAL A 40 0.44 -3.32 9.25
C VAL A 40 -0.37 -4.32 8.44
N MET A 41 -0.79 -5.41 9.05
CA MET A 41 -1.76 -6.34 8.47
C MET A 41 -3.17 -6.03 9.00
N GLY A 42 -4.10 -5.83 8.07
CA GLY A 42 -5.51 -5.68 8.40
C GLY A 42 -6.07 -6.98 8.98
N THR A 43 -6.89 -6.90 10.03
CA THR A 43 -7.57 -8.07 10.63
C THR A 43 -9.09 -8.05 10.45
N LEU A 44 -9.64 -6.97 9.87
CA LEU A 44 -11.07 -6.82 9.67
C LEU A 44 -11.55 -7.53 8.40
N GLY A 45 -12.44 -8.50 8.56
CA GLY A 45 -13.01 -9.25 7.44
C GLY A 45 -11.96 -10.12 6.74
N ARG A 46 -11.96 -10.13 5.39
CA ARG A 46 -10.92 -10.81 4.59
C ARG A 46 -9.81 -9.85 4.13
N GLN A 47 -9.56 -8.79 4.90
CA GLN A 47 -8.41 -7.93 4.68
C GLN A 47 -7.17 -8.58 5.30
N GLY A 48 -6.01 -8.37 4.68
CA GLY A 48 -4.76 -8.99 5.12
C GLY A 48 -4.40 -10.25 4.34
N ASN A 49 -3.10 -10.44 4.16
CA ASN A 49 -2.53 -11.61 3.53
C ASN A 49 -1.20 -11.95 4.20
N PRO A 50 -1.17 -12.97 5.08
CA PRO A 50 0.04 -13.35 5.80
C PRO A 50 1.21 -13.69 4.88
N ARG A 51 0.95 -14.25 3.70
CA ARG A 51 2.01 -14.60 2.74
C ARG A 51 2.72 -13.36 2.20
N ILE A 52 1.97 -12.29 1.95
CA ILE A 52 2.54 -11.00 1.53
C ILE A 52 3.36 -10.40 2.67
N VAL A 53 2.86 -10.51 3.91
CA VAL A 53 3.58 -10.06 5.12
C VAL A 53 4.92 -10.78 5.23
N ASP A 54 4.93 -12.12 5.17
CA ASP A 54 6.15 -12.94 5.25
C ASP A 54 7.14 -12.58 4.13
N ARG A 55 6.64 -12.39 2.90
CA ARG A 55 7.47 -11.99 1.76
C ARG A 55 8.12 -10.62 1.98
N ILE A 56 7.38 -9.64 2.48
CA ILE A 56 7.90 -8.29 2.73
C ILE A 56 8.93 -8.31 3.86
N ILE A 57 8.69 -9.07 4.94
CA ILE A 57 9.65 -9.25 6.04
C ILE A 57 10.95 -9.84 5.49
N ALA A 58 10.88 -10.93 4.72
CA ALA A 58 12.06 -11.56 4.13
C ALA A 58 12.84 -10.63 3.18
N LEU A 59 12.15 -9.75 2.45
CA LEU A 59 12.80 -8.76 1.59
C LEU A 59 13.49 -7.65 2.39
N ALA A 60 12.86 -7.19 3.47
CA ALA A 60 13.44 -6.17 4.33
C ALA A 60 14.67 -6.69 5.09
N GLU A 61 14.62 -7.94 5.57
CA GLU A 61 15.75 -8.62 6.21
C GLU A 61 16.95 -8.74 5.27
N LYS A 62 16.73 -9.10 4.00
CA LYS A 62 17.80 -9.14 2.97
C LYS A 62 18.48 -7.79 2.76
N GLN A 63 17.75 -6.71 2.98
CA GLN A 63 18.23 -5.34 2.87
C GLN A 63 18.73 -4.76 4.21
N ASN A 64 18.83 -5.59 5.26
CA ASN A 64 19.19 -5.18 6.63
C ASN A 64 18.29 -4.07 7.21
N LYS A 65 17.02 -4.02 6.82
CA LYS A 65 16.02 -3.08 7.31
C LYS A 65 15.20 -3.72 8.44
N ARG A 66 14.89 -2.95 9.49
CA ARG A 66 14.07 -3.41 10.61
C ARG A 66 12.58 -3.36 10.23
N VAL A 67 11.84 -4.42 10.52
CA VAL A 67 10.38 -4.45 10.33
C VAL A 67 9.71 -4.84 11.64
N THR A 68 8.69 -4.08 12.03
CA THR A 68 7.81 -4.42 13.14
C THR A 68 6.41 -4.68 12.60
N LEU A 69 5.91 -5.89 12.82
CA LEU A 69 4.57 -6.30 12.40
C LEU A 69 3.52 -5.85 13.41
N PHE A 70 2.49 -5.16 12.93
CA PHE A 70 1.31 -4.75 13.68
C PHE A 70 0.06 -5.38 13.08
N LEU A 71 -0.81 -5.91 13.93
CA LEU A 71 -2.11 -6.43 13.54
C LEU A 71 -3.18 -5.43 13.98
N MET A 72 -3.93 -4.86 13.03
CA MET A 72 -4.93 -3.82 13.32
C MET A 72 -6.22 -4.07 12.54
N SER A 73 -7.37 -3.86 13.20
CA SER A 73 -8.67 -3.91 12.54
C SER A 73 -8.87 -2.73 11.59
N GLU A 74 -8.35 -1.56 11.98
CA GLU A 74 -8.50 -0.31 11.24
C GLU A 74 -7.20 0.50 11.32
N ILE A 75 -6.88 1.20 10.23
CA ILE A 75 -5.66 1.97 10.04
C ILE A 75 -6.04 3.44 9.89
N PHE A 76 -5.63 4.27 10.85
CA PHE A 76 -5.92 5.70 10.87
C PHE A 76 -4.63 6.49 11.09
N PRO A 77 -4.49 7.69 10.49
CA PRO A 77 -3.31 8.53 10.67
C PRO A 77 -2.94 8.77 12.14
N SER A 78 -3.93 9.11 12.98
CA SER A 78 -3.71 9.38 14.40
C SER A 78 -3.16 8.19 15.18
N LYS A 79 -3.56 6.96 14.82
CA LYS A 79 -3.07 5.73 15.44
C LYS A 79 -1.67 5.37 14.94
N MET A 80 -1.42 5.57 13.65
CA MET A 80 -0.11 5.31 13.06
C MET A 80 0.96 6.27 13.57
N ALA A 81 0.61 7.54 13.77
CA ALA A 81 1.54 8.55 14.32
C ALA A 81 2.01 8.24 15.75
N GLN A 82 1.32 7.35 16.48
CA GLN A 82 1.75 6.89 17.81
C GLN A 82 2.85 5.83 17.75
N LEU A 83 3.13 5.26 16.56
CA LEU A 83 4.20 4.27 16.37
C LEU A 83 5.56 4.97 16.38
N GLN A 84 6.33 4.70 17.43
CA GLN A 84 7.69 5.21 17.61
C GLN A 84 8.71 4.34 16.85
N ASP A 85 9.89 4.91 16.58
CA ASP A 85 11.04 4.22 15.97
C ASP A 85 10.75 3.58 14.60
N VAL A 86 9.90 4.22 13.81
CA VAL A 86 9.51 3.80 12.45
C VAL A 86 9.68 4.97 11.49
N ASP A 87 10.31 4.73 10.35
CA ASP A 87 10.54 5.74 9.31
C ASP A 87 9.47 5.72 8.20
N ALA A 88 8.90 4.55 7.92
CA ALA A 88 7.89 4.37 6.87
C ALA A 88 6.85 3.30 7.25
N TYR A 89 5.65 3.40 6.66
CA TYR A 89 4.56 2.46 6.89
C TYR A 89 4.32 1.60 5.65
N ILE A 90 4.03 0.32 5.87
CA ILE A 90 3.60 -0.61 4.83
C ILE A 90 2.26 -1.20 5.28
N GLN A 91 1.24 -1.16 4.43
CA GLN A 91 -0.06 -1.74 4.73
C GLN A 91 -0.37 -2.94 3.83
N VAL A 92 -0.83 -4.02 4.47
CA VAL A 92 -1.42 -5.21 3.84
C VAL A 92 -2.85 -5.31 4.36
N ALA A 93 -3.72 -4.41 3.89
CA ALA A 93 -5.11 -4.30 4.34
C ALA A 93 -6.01 -3.86 3.16
N CYS A 94 -6.64 -2.68 3.25
CA CYS A 94 -7.47 -2.14 2.18
C CYS A 94 -6.58 -1.56 1.07
N PRO A 95 -6.66 -2.05 -0.18
CA PRO A 95 -5.78 -1.60 -1.27
C PRO A 95 -5.97 -0.13 -1.65
N ARG A 96 -7.11 0.46 -1.29
CA ARG A 96 -7.40 1.88 -1.53
C ARG A 96 -6.68 2.82 -0.58
N LEU A 97 -6.25 2.35 0.60
CA LEU A 97 -5.78 3.23 1.67
C LEU A 97 -4.54 4.04 1.27
N SER A 98 -3.54 3.38 0.70
CA SER A 98 -2.29 4.04 0.27
C SER A 98 -2.48 4.99 -0.90
N ILE A 99 -3.49 4.75 -1.75
CA ILE A 99 -3.75 5.54 -2.96
C ILE A 99 -4.63 6.76 -2.62
N ASP A 100 -5.74 6.52 -1.93
CA ASP A 100 -6.74 7.56 -1.65
C ASP A 100 -6.39 8.42 -0.43
N TRP A 101 -5.61 7.88 0.52
CA TRP A 101 -5.35 8.50 1.82
C TRP A 101 -3.87 8.52 2.21
N GLY A 102 -2.97 8.09 1.33
CA GLY A 102 -1.54 7.99 1.64
C GLY A 102 -0.91 9.31 2.09
N TYR A 103 -1.41 10.44 1.59
CA TYR A 103 -0.97 11.80 1.97
C TYR A 103 -1.43 12.25 3.37
N ALA A 104 -2.40 11.55 3.97
CA ALA A 104 -2.94 11.93 5.27
C ALA A 104 -2.07 11.42 6.44
N PHE A 105 -1.07 10.58 6.15
CA PHE A 105 -0.14 10.04 7.14
C PHE A 105 1.08 10.94 7.30
N ASP A 106 1.66 10.95 8.50
CA ASP A 106 2.87 11.71 8.82
C ASP A 106 4.14 11.16 8.16
N LYS A 107 4.09 9.89 7.74
CA LYS A 107 5.17 9.14 7.09
C LYS A 107 4.63 8.44 5.85
N PRO A 108 5.49 8.10 4.86
CA PRO A 108 5.03 7.44 3.64
C PRO A 108 4.34 6.12 3.96
N LEU A 109 3.09 5.98 3.50
CA LEU A 109 2.30 4.76 3.58
C LEU A 109 2.33 4.03 2.23
N LEU A 110 2.93 2.84 2.20
CA LEU A 110 3.10 2.01 1.01
C LEU A 110 2.11 0.86 0.93
N SER A 111 1.68 0.54 -0.28
CA SER A 111 1.04 -0.74 -0.63
C SER A 111 2.10 -1.85 -0.76
N PRO A 112 1.69 -3.14 -0.88
CA PRO A 112 2.63 -4.25 -1.04
C PRO A 112 3.52 -4.13 -2.29
N TYR A 113 2.96 -3.67 -3.41
CA TYR A 113 3.73 -3.45 -4.63
C TYR A 113 4.84 -2.42 -4.40
N GLU A 114 4.48 -1.30 -3.79
CA GLU A 114 5.40 -0.17 -3.59
C GLU A 114 6.47 -0.49 -2.55
N ALA A 115 6.13 -1.29 -1.54
CA ALA A 115 7.10 -1.83 -0.60
C ALA A 115 8.15 -2.69 -1.32
N GLU A 116 7.74 -3.56 -2.25
CA GLU A 116 8.68 -4.35 -3.03
C GLU A 116 9.55 -3.51 -3.97
N VAL A 117 9.02 -2.42 -4.53
CA VAL A 117 9.82 -1.45 -5.31
C VAL A 117 10.80 -0.69 -4.41
N ALA A 118 10.39 -0.30 -3.21
CA ALA A 118 11.24 0.40 -2.24
C ALA A 118 12.35 -0.52 -1.69
N LEU A 119 12.06 -1.82 -1.55
CA LEU A 119 13.01 -2.85 -1.10
C LEU A 119 13.85 -3.43 -2.26
N GLY A 120 13.68 -2.94 -3.49
CA GLY A 120 14.50 -3.31 -4.65
C GLY A 120 14.20 -4.70 -5.23
N ASN A 121 13.07 -5.31 -4.90
CA ASN A 121 12.66 -6.60 -5.47
C ASN A 121 12.12 -6.45 -6.90
N VAL A 122 11.46 -5.32 -7.19
CA VAL A 122 10.74 -5.07 -8.43
C VAL A 122 11.02 -3.65 -8.91
N HIS A 123 11.10 -3.44 -10.23
CA HIS A 123 11.23 -2.09 -10.79
C HIS A 123 9.87 -1.38 -10.85
N TRP A 124 9.89 -0.05 -10.71
CA TRP A 124 8.71 0.77 -10.94
C TRP A 124 8.24 0.64 -12.40
N GLY A 125 7.03 0.13 -12.60
CA GLY A 125 6.48 -0.19 -13.91
C GLY A 125 5.78 0.98 -14.59
N GLU A 126 5.53 0.84 -15.90
CA GLU A 126 4.71 1.78 -16.67
C GLU A 126 3.23 1.73 -16.28
N GLU A 127 2.74 0.56 -15.87
CA GLU A 127 1.40 0.34 -15.36
C GLU A 127 1.44 0.12 -13.85
N TYR A 128 0.60 0.84 -13.11
CA TYR A 128 0.50 0.69 -11.66
C TYR A 128 -0.46 -0.47 -11.34
N PRO A 129 0.00 -1.54 -10.67
CA PRO A 129 -0.83 -2.72 -10.41
C PRO A 129 -1.86 -2.40 -9.33
N MET A 130 -3.08 -2.11 -9.75
CA MET A 130 -4.22 -1.91 -8.85
C MET A 130 -4.72 -3.25 -8.32
N ASP A 131 -5.00 -3.31 -7.02
CA ASP A 131 -5.70 -4.44 -6.42
C ASP A 131 -7.22 -4.20 -6.48
N HIS A 132 -7.90 -5.00 -7.31
CA HIS A 132 -9.34 -4.95 -7.56
C HIS A 132 -10.14 -5.88 -6.64
N TYR A 133 -9.63 -6.23 -5.44
CA TYR A 133 -10.29 -7.17 -4.52
C TYR A 133 -10.51 -8.55 -5.15
N SER A 134 -9.65 -8.94 -6.08
CA SER A 134 -9.81 -10.16 -6.87
C SER A 134 -9.05 -11.33 -6.27
N ARG A 135 -9.71 -12.50 -6.23
CA ARG A 135 -9.09 -13.79 -5.89
C ARG A 135 -8.02 -14.21 -6.89
N THR A 136 -8.20 -13.82 -8.15
CA THR A 136 -7.22 -14.08 -9.22
C THR A 136 -6.24 -12.92 -9.40
N GLY A 137 -6.23 -11.98 -8.45
CA GLY A 137 -5.38 -10.79 -8.45
C GLY A 137 -3.89 -11.12 -8.58
N GLY A 138 -3.12 -10.11 -8.97
CA GLY A 138 -1.67 -10.25 -9.15
C GLY A 138 -0.93 -10.55 -7.85
N ASN A 139 0.39 -10.63 -7.94
CA ASN A 139 1.28 -11.07 -6.86
C ASN A 139 1.19 -10.22 -5.59
N TRP A 140 0.68 -8.98 -5.68
CA TRP A 140 0.54 -8.02 -4.59
C TRP A 140 -0.91 -7.83 -4.11
N ALA A 141 -1.87 -8.54 -4.71
CA ALA A 141 -3.27 -8.41 -4.34
C ALA A 141 -3.53 -9.10 -3.00
N VAL A 142 -4.10 -8.36 -2.05
CA VAL A 142 -4.36 -8.82 -0.68
C VAL A 142 -5.33 -10.01 -0.69
N TYR A 143 -6.27 -10.03 -1.64
CA TYR A 143 -7.30 -11.06 -1.74
C TYR A 143 -6.93 -12.28 -2.58
N THR A 144 -5.70 -12.35 -3.13
CA THR A 144 -5.31 -13.42 -4.06
C THR A 144 -5.15 -14.77 -3.34
N ASP A 145 -5.67 -15.84 -3.96
CA ASP A 145 -5.47 -17.21 -3.50
C ASP A 145 -4.31 -17.93 -4.21
N LYS A 146 -3.79 -17.32 -5.28
CA LYS A 146 -2.65 -17.84 -6.05
C LYS A 146 -1.44 -18.03 -5.14
N SER A 147 -0.99 -19.28 -5.05
CA SER A 147 0.32 -19.63 -4.51
C SER A 147 1.39 -19.21 -5.51
N LEU A 148 2.26 -18.29 -5.12
CA LEU A 148 3.62 -18.22 -5.67
C LEU A 148 4.52 -19.03 -4.75
#